data_AF-A0A937LWL3-F1
#
_entry.id   AF-A0A937LWL3-F1
#
_cell.length_a   1.000
_cell.length_b   1.000
_cell.length_c   1.000
_cell.angle_alpha   90.00
_cell.angle_beta   90.00
_cell.angle_gamma   90.00
#
_symmetry.space_group_name_H-M   'P 1'
#
loop_
_entity.id
_entity.type
_entity.pdbx_description
1 polymer ?
#
loop_
_entity_poly.entity_id
_entity_poly.type
_entity_poly.pdbx_seq_one_letter_code
_entity_poly.pdbx_strand_id
1 'polypeptide(L)'
;MKKILMLFIFFKLINSNVKAQSIGDFYQGGVVFYLDSFGGGLIVDIADLSNPNPVGGTTSFDTLLSRWGNYSNHVPGTSSPFLGSGETNTQNFISFYSNGNFAAHLCVNSNRGGYNDWFLPSKQELEEIFSYKALIDSVALINGGHLFDDFATLYPYWSSTETPSTIDYRNTYAVYPSNFSVLRGKILEYKVRATRSFRSPINSITNIETNENKIVIKVFNLLGQESIPEPNTILIFLYSDGSVEKKISFK
;
A
#
# COMPACT_ATOMS: atom_id res chain seq x y z
N MET A 1 -1.73 7.06 -65.36
CA MET A 1 -1.46 6.09 -64.27
C MET A 1 -0.80 6.81 -63.10
N LYS A 2 -1.57 7.22 -62.08
CA LYS A 2 -1.02 7.75 -60.82
C LYS A 2 -1.32 6.72 -59.74
N LYS A 3 -0.27 6.07 -59.22
CA LYS A 3 -0.36 5.12 -58.10
C LYS A 3 -0.66 5.92 -56.84
N ILE A 4 -1.84 5.71 -56.25
CA ILE A 4 -2.16 6.15 -54.88
C ILE A 4 -1.48 5.15 -53.95
N LEU A 5 -0.43 5.60 -53.26
CA LEU A 5 0.22 4.84 -52.19
C LEU A 5 -0.62 5.07 -50.93
N MET A 6 -1.44 4.09 -50.57
CA MET A 6 -2.25 4.13 -49.36
C MET A 6 -1.38 3.71 -48.17
N LEU A 7 -0.88 4.71 -47.42
CA LEU A 7 -0.09 4.49 -46.21
C LEU A 7 -1.03 4.13 -45.06
N PHE A 8 -1.15 2.83 -44.76
CA PHE A 8 -1.84 2.33 -43.57
C PHE A 8 -0.99 2.63 -42.33
N ILE A 9 -1.28 3.74 -41.65
CA ILE A 9 -0.74 4.02 -40.32
C ILE A 9 -1.58 3.21 -39.33
N PHE A 10 -1.00 2.12 -38.83
CA PHE A 10 -1.52 1.40 -37.68
C PHE A 10 -1.39 2.30 -36.44
N PHE A 11 -2.47 3.01 -36.08
CA PHE A 11 -2.58 3.61 -34.76
C PHE A 11 -2.77 2.48 -33.75
N LYS A 12 -1.68 2.13 -33.05
CA LYS A 12 -1.72 1.26 -31.89
C LYS A 12 -2.52 2.01 -30.82
N LEU A 13 -3.78 1.60 -30.59
CA LEU A 13 -4.58 2.07 -29.47
C LEU A 13 -3.80 1.79 -28.17
N ILE A 14 -3.27 2.86 -27.57
CA ILE A 14 -2.78 2.81 -26.20
C ILE A 14 -4.02 2.86 -25.32
N ASN A 15 -4.57 1.69 -24.99
CA ASN A 15 -5.53 1.58 -23.89
C ASN A 15 -4.77 1.87 -22.59
N SER A 16 -4.75 3.12 -22.14
CA SER A 16 -4.37 3.42 -20.77
C SER A 16 -5.56 3.09 -19.86
N ASN A 17 -5.78 1.79 -19.63
CA ASN A 17 -6.60 1.32 -18.51
C ASN A 17 -5.82 1.60 -17.20
N VAL A 18 -5.69 2.87 -16.83
CA VAL A 18 -5.21 3.23 -15.49
C VAL A 18 -6.40 3.02 -14.56
N LYS A 19 -6.58 1.79 -14.10
CA LYS A 19 -7.49 1.51 -12.99
C LYS A 19 -6.92 2.24 -11.77
N ALA A 20 -7.61 3.26 -11.28
CA ALA A 20 -7.27 3.89 -10.02
C ALA A 20 -7.36 2.84 -8.91
N GLN A 21 -6.29 2.65 -8.15
CA GLN A 21 -6.27 1.75 -7.01
C GLN A 21 -7.26 2.24 -5.94
N SER A 22 -7.96 1.29 -5.32
CA SER A 22 -8.86 1.52 -4.20
C SER A 22 -8.41 0.74 -2.97
N ILE A 23 -8.78 1.21 -1.78
CA ILE A 23 -8.59 0.44 -0.54
C ILE A 23 -9.31 -0.91 -0.70
N GLY A 24 -8.63 -2.00 -0.39
CA GLY A 24 -9.10 -3.37 -0.57
C GLY A 24 -8.74 -4.01 -1.92
N ASP A 25 -8.15 -3.29 -2.87
CA ASP A 25 -7.66 -3.92 -4.10
C ASP A 25 -6.52 -4.90 -3.78
N PHE A 26 -6.60 -6.12 -4.34
CA PHE A 26 -5.44 -7.00 -4.41
C PHE A 26 -4.50 -6.46 -5.48
N TYR A 27 -3.35 -5.93 -5.07
CA TYR A 27 -2.42 -5.26 -5.93
C TYR A 27 -0.99 -5.57 -5.51
N GLN A 28 -0.18 -5.96 -6.49
CA GLN A 28 1.25 -6.25 -6.30
C GLN A 28 1.56 -7.14 -5.09
N GLY A 29 0.89 -8.28 -5.02
CA GLY A 29 1.16 -9.32 -4.03
C GLY A 29 0.49 -9.13 -2.67
N GLY A 30 -0.23 -8.04 -2.45
CA GLY A 30 -0.91 -7.77 -1.18
C GLY A 30 -2.22 -7.00 -1.34
N VAL A 31 -2.76 -6.49 -0.23
CA VAL A 31 -3.99 -5.70 -0.20
C VAL A 31 -3.68 -4.24 0.07
N VAL A 32 -4.19 -3.34 -0.75
CA VAL A 32 -4.06 -1.89 -0.54
C VAL A 32 -4.88 -1.49 0.71
N PHE A 33 -4.23 -0.90 1.71
CA PHE A 33 -4.90 -0.41 2.93
C PHE A 33 -4.82 1.10 3.10
N TYR A 34 -3.96 1.78 2.33
CA TYR A 34 -3.82 3.23 2.35
C TYR A 34 -3.48 3.76 0.96
N LEU A 35 -3.98 4.97 0.65
CA LEU A 35 -3.70 5.72 -0.56
C LEU A 35 -3.28 7.15 -0.19
N ASP A 36 -2.22 7.64 -0.82
CA ASP A 36 -1.80 9.03 -0.69
C ASP A 36 -2.45 9.92 -1.76
N SER A 37 -2.31 11.24 -1.61
CA SER A 37 -2.84 12.23 -2.57
C SER A 37 -2.04 12.34 -3.87
N PHE A 38 -0.94 11.58 -4.00
CA PHE A 38 0.01 11.63 -5.11
C PHE A 38 -0.02 10.35 -5.98
N GLY A 39 -1.01 9.48 -5.80
CA GLY A 39 -1.18 8.24 -6.57
C GLY A 39 -0.30 7.08 -6.10
N GLY A 40 0.28 7.18 -4.91
CA GLY A 40 0.91 6.08 -4.19
C GLY A 40 0.03 5.55 -3.07
N GLY A 41 0.60 4.65 -2.29
CA GLY A 41 -0.10 4.06 -1.15
C GLY A 41 0.71 2.96 -0.48
N LEU A 42 0.05 2.26 0.44
CA LEU A 42 0.62 1.15 1.19
C LEU A 42 -0.19 -0.12 0.97
N ILE A 43 0.54 -1.23 0.91
CA ILE A 43 0.04 -2.58 0.69
C ILE A 43 0.45 -3.42 1.90
N VAL A 44 -0.45 -4.24 2.41
CA VAL A 44 -0.15 -5.26 3.43
C VAL A 44 -0.09 -6.63 2.77
N ASP A 45 0.84 -7.47 3.23
CA ASP A 45 0.93 -8.89 2.83
C ASP A 45 -0.42 -9.61 3.10
N ILE A 46 -0.70 -10.67 2.36
CA ILE A 46 -1.92 -11.49 2.55
C ILE A 46 -1.79 -12.53 3.66
N ALA A 47 -0.59 -12.78 4.18
CA ALA A 47 -0.40 -13.78 5.22
C ALA A 47 0.69 -13.36 6.22
N ASP A 48 0.67 -13.99 7.39
CA ASP A 48 1.73 -13.80 8.38
C ASP A 48 3.04 -14.43 7.90
N LEU A 49 4.15 -13.86 8.35
CA LEU A 49 5.49 -14.35 8.04
C LEU A 49 5.92 -15.39 9.06
N SER A 50 6.46 -16.50 8.57
CA SER A 50 7.02 -17.53 9.41
C SER A 50 8.40 -17.12 9.94
N ASN A 51 8.62 -17.38 11.21
CA ASN A 51 9.90 -17.35 11.87
C ASN A 51 10.57 -18.73 11.77
N PRO A 52 11.67 -18.89 11.01
CA PRO A 52 12.34 -20.18 10.84
C PRO A 52 13.12 -20.62 12.10
N ASN A 53 13.44 -19.71 13.02
CA ASN A 53 14.22 -20.02 14.24
C ASN A 53 13.63 -19.30 15.48
N PRO A 54 12.44 -19.67 15.96
CA PRO A 54 11.83 -19.06 17.14
C PRO A 54 12.61 -19.36 18.42
N VAL A 55 12.61 -18.42 19.36
CA VAL A 55 13.37 -18.56 20.61
C VAL A 55 12.58 -19.43 21.59
N GLY A 56 12.96 -20.71 21.70
CA GLY A 56 12.31 -21.66 22.61
C GLY A 56 11.25 -22.55 21.94
N GLY A 57 11.33 -22.73 20.62
CA GLY A 57 10.35 -23.47 19.82
C GLY A 57 10.01 -24.87 20.35
N THR A 58 8.72 -25.09 20.61
CA THR A 58 8.11 -26.37 21.03
C THR A 58 6.82 -26.69 20.27
N THR A 59 6.23 -25.73 19.54
CA THR A 59 4.95 -25.88 18.81
C THR A 59 5.00 -25.28 17.40
N SER A 60 4.01 -25.62 16.55
CA SER A 60 3.83 -25.01 15.23
C SER A 60 3.50 -23.52 15.30
N PHE A 61 2.86 -23.05 16.37
CA PHE A 61 2.53 -21.63 16.55
C PHE A 61 3.78 -20.77 16.75
N ASP A 62 4.81 -21.32 17.40
CA ASP A 62 6.07 -20.61 17.64
C ASP A 62 6.73 -20.20 16.31
N THR A 63 6.51 -20.98 15.24
CA THR A 63 7.01 -20.67 13.90
C THR A 63 6.32 -19.46 13.25
N LEU A 64 5.30 -18.87 13.87
CA LEU A 64 4.61 -17.66 13.39
C LEU A 64 4.80 -16.47 14.33
N LEU A 65 5.63 -16.63 15.38
CA LEU A 65 5.91 -15.61 16.37
C LEU A 65 7.38 -15.23 16.31
N SER A 66 7.67 -13.93 16.44
CA SER A 66 9.03 -13.41 16.44
C SER A 66 9.21 -12.36 17.50
N ARG A 67 10.44 -12.21 18.00
CA ARG A 67 10.80 -11.09 18.88
C ARG A 67 10.96 -9.82 18.06
N TRP A 68 10.62 -8.70 18.66
CA TRP A 68 10.88 -7.40 18.03
C TRP A 68 12.38 -7.10 17.92
N GLY A 69 13.15 -7.44 18.95
CA GLY A 69 14.58 -7.14 19.07
C GLY A 69 15.13 -7.59 20.42
N ASN A 70 16.39 -7.26 20.73
CA ASN A 70 16.92 -7.47 22.07
C ASN A 70 16.30 -6.45 23.05
N TYR A 71 15.83 -6.91 24.21
CA TYR A 71 15.19 -6.07 25.22
C TYR A 71 16.16 -5.08 25.90
N SER A 72 17.46 -5.37 25.86
CA SER A 72 18.51 -4.54 26.46
C SER A 72 19.07 -3.46 25.52
N ASN A 73 18.49 -3.29 24.33
CA ASN A 73 18.97 -2.31 23.35
C ASN A 73 17.88 -1.33 22.96
N HIS A 74 18.22 -0.04 22.93
CA HIS A 74 17.49 1.01 22.22
C HIS A 74 17.91 1.00 20.75
N VAL A 75 16.96 1.12 19.82
CA VAL A 75 17.23 1.12 18.38
C VAL A 75 16.97 2.52 17.83
N PRO A 76 18.02 3.34 17.62
CA PRO A 76 17.85 4.73 17.22
C PRO A 76 17.05 4.90 15.93
N GLY A 77 16.22 5.94 15.86
CA GLY A 77 15.47 6.28 14.66
C GLY A 77 14.25 5.40 14.37
N THR A 78 13.79 4.60 15.35
CA THR A 78 12.63 3.72 15.19
C THR A 78 11.39 4.17 15.96
N SER A 79 11.40 5.36 16.57
CA SER A 79 10.31 5.83 17.45
C SER A 79 9.16 6.55 16.72
N SER A 80 9.24 6.74 15.40
CA SER A 80 8.19 7.41 14.64
C SER A 80 6.95 6.51 14.51
N PRO A 81 5.79 6.91 15.03
CA PRO A 81 4.57 6.10 14.94
C PRO A 81 3.82 6.33 13.62
N PHE A 82 4.21 7.34 12.84
CA PHE A 82 3.34 7.92 11.82
C PHE A 82 3.11 7.00 10.63
N LEU A 83 1.98 7.21 9.96
CA LEU A 83 1.71 6.61 8.66
C LEU A 83 2.83 6.98 7.67
N GLY A 84 3.37 6.00 6.95
CA GLY A 84 4.53 6.15 6.06
C GLY A 84 5.89 6.02 6.75
N SER A 85 5.95 5.83 8.08
CA SER A 85 7.22 5.69 8.80
C SER A 85 7.75 4.25 8.87
N GLY A 86 6.95 3.24 8.50
CA GLY A 86 7.31 1.84 8.71
C GLY A 86 8.60 1.44 7.98
N GLU A 87 8.76 1.93 6.76
CA GLU A 87 9.96 1.71 5.94
C GLU A 87 11.20 2.30 6.62
N THR A 88 11.16 3.58 7.01
CA THR A 88 12.30 4.25 7.65
C THR A 88 12.67 3.60 8.98
N ASN A 89 11.68 3.27 9.82
CA ASN A 89 11.92 2.56 11.07
C ASN A 89 12.58 1.19 10.82
N THR A 90 12.08 0.44 9.83
CA THR A 90 12.63 -0.88 9.50
C THR A 90 14.06 -0.77 8.98
N GLN A 91 14.37 0.22 8.14
CA GLN A 91 15.72 0.48 7.63
C GLN A 91 16.70 0.85 8.75
N ASN A 92 16.29 1.71 9.69
CA ASN A 92 17.09 2.03 10.86
C ASN A 92 17.31 0.80 11.76
N PHE A 93 16.30 -0.05 11.90
CA PHE A 93 16.41 -1.29 12.65
C PHE A 93 17.44 -2.25 12.06
N ILE A 94 17.38 -2.53 10.76
CA ILE A 94 18.33 -3.46 10.11
C ILE A 94 19.73 -2.86 10.00
N SER A 95 19.86 -1.54 10.00
CA SER A 95 21.17 -0.86 10.09
C SER A 95 21.81 -1.08 11.46
N PHE A 96 21.00 -1.08 12.54
CA PHE A 96 21.47 -1.36 13.90
C PHE A 96 21.72 -2.86 14.13
N TYR A 97 20.78 -3.71 13.69
CA TYR A 97 20.92 -5.16 13.68
C TYR A 97 21.18 -5.66 12.26
N SER A 98 22.43 -5.58 11.82
CA SER A 98 22.83 -6.01 10.46
C SER A 98 22.51 -7.47 10.15
N ASN A 99 22.39 -8.31 11.18
CA ASN A 99 21.97 -9.69 11.08
C ASN A 99 21.05 -10.02 12.26
N GLY A 100 20.18 -11.02 12.09
CA GLY A 100 19.30 -11.46 13.15
C GLY A 100 18.10 -12.22 12.61
N ASN A 101 17.20 -12.52 13.54
CA ASN A 101 15.95 -13.22 13.26
C ASN A 101 14.80 -12.56 14.05
N PHE A 102 14.71 -11.25 13.91
CA PHE A 102 13.67 -10.42 14.53
C PHE A 102 12.56 -10.09 13.53
N ALA A 103 11.45 -9.53 14.01
CA ALA A 103 10.29 -9.17 13.20
C ALA A 103 10.65 -8.38 11.93
N ALA A 104 11.53 -7.38 12.04
CA ALA A 104 12.00 -6.61 10.91
C ALA A 104 12.81 -7.44 9.90
N HIS A 105 13.66 -8.38 10.36
CA HIS A 105 14.40 -9.29 9.49
C HIS A 105 13.49 -10.21 8.70
N LEU A 106 12.38 -10.67 9.30
CA LEU A 106 11.39 -11.48 8.58
C LEU A 106 10.79 -10.68 7.41
N CYS A 107 10.43 -9.42 7.64
CA CYS A 107 9.87 -8.55 6.61
C CYS A 107 10.86 -8.33 5.46
N VAL A 108 12.07 -7.84 5.73
CA VAL A 108 13.02 -7.45 4.67
C VAL A 108 13.60 -8.63 3.88
N ASN A 109 13.54 -9.84 4.44
CA ASN A 109 13.96 -11.06 3.75
C ASN A 109 12.81 -11.76 3.00
N SER A 110 11.57 -11.26 3.14
CA SER A 110 10.42 -11.82 2.44
C SER A 110 10.51 -11.55 0.95
N ASN A 111 10.24 -12.57 0.13
CA ASN A 111 10.08 -12.47 -1.32
C ASN A 111 8.63 -12.78 -1.75
N ARG A 112 7.68 -12.69 -0.82
CA ARG A 112 6.30 -13.13 -1.06
C ARG A 112 5.64 -12.27 -2.13
N GLY A 113 4.81 -12.91 -2.96
CA GLY A 113 4.15 -12.26 -4.10
C GLY A 113 5.11 -11.82 -5.21
N GLY A 114 6.40 -12.18 -5.15
CA GLY A 114 7.43 -11.76 -6.10
C GLY A 114 8.06 -10.39 -5.79
N TYR A 115 7.87 -9.85 -4.59
CA TYR A 115 8.38 -8.56 -4.15
C TYR A 115 9.32 -8.71 -2.97
N ASN A 116 10.35 -7.84 -2.87
CA ASN A 116 11.45 -7.92 -1.91
C ASN A 116 11.69 -6.59 -1.16
N ASP A 117 10.75 -5.66 -1.26
CA ASP A 117 10.74 -4.32 -0.64
C ASP A 117 9.77 -4.26 0.55
N TRP A 118 9.53 -5.40 1.18
CA TRP A 118 8.68 -5.55 2.36
C TRP A 118 9.37 -4.99 3.62
N PHE A 119 8.62 -4.28 4.45
CA PHE A 119 9.05 -3.72 5.71
C PHE A 119 8.05 -4.00 6.84
N LEU A 120 8.48 -3.78 8.09
CA LEU A 120 7.63 -3.94 9.27
C LEU A 120 6.81 -2.64 9.47
N PRO A 121 5.47 -2.70 9.51
CA PRO A 121 4.64 -1.50 9.56
C PRO A 121 4.84 -0.67 10.84
N SER A 122 4.75 0.65 10.73
CA SER A 122 4.69 1.56 11.87
C SER A 122 3.39 1.35 12.67
N LYS A 123 3.31 1.98 13.84
CA LYS A 123 2.17 1.82 14.73
C LYS A 123 0.88 2.24 14.03
N GLN A 124 0.88 3.43 13.42
CA GLN A 124 -0.31 3.94 12.72
C GLN A 124 -0.61 3.17 11.44
N GLU A 125 0.39 2.61 10.75
CA GLU A 125 0.15 1.73 9.60
C GLU A 125 -0.60 0.46 10.02
N LEU A 126 -0.25 -0.14 11.17
CA LEU A 126 -1.01 -1.27 11.72
C LEU A 126 -2.42 -0.88 12.18
N GLU A 127 -2.58 0.28 12.81
CA GLU A 127 -3.91 0.78 13.20
C GLU A 127 -4.81 1.02 11.96
N GLU A 128 -4.24 1.52 10.87
CA GLU A 128 -4.93 1.67 9.58
C GLU A 128 -5.31 0.31 8.98
N ILE A 129 -4.38 -0.64 8.95
CA ILE A 129 -4.64 -2.03 8.53
C ILE A 129 -5.83 -2.61 9.29
N PHE A 130 -5.84 -2.49 10.63
CA PHE A 130 -6.92 -3.07 11.43
C PHE A 130 -8.25 -2.32 11.34
N SER A 131 -8.24 -1.05 10.92
CA SER A 131 -9.46 -0.32 10.57
C SER A 131 -10.16 -0.91 9.33
N TYR A 132 -9.40 -1.53 8.42
CA TYR A 132 -9.91 -2.25 7.25
C TYR A 132 -9.81 -3.78 7.36
N LYS A 133 -9.64 -4.32 8.58
CA LYS A 133 -9.38 -5.76 8.82
C LYS A 133 -10.33 -6.68 8.05
N ALA A 134 -11.64 -6.46 8.16
CA ALA A 134 -12.63 -7.35 7.55
C ALA A 134 -12.50 -7.42 6.02
N LEU A 135 -12.20 -6.28 5.38
CA LEU A 135 -11.98 -6.21 3.94
C LEU A 135 -10.67 -6.91 3.56
N ILE A 136 -9.59 -6.63 4.29
CA ILE A 136 -8.27 -7.23 4.05
C ILE A 136 -8.33 -8.75 4.25
N ASP A 137 -8.97 -9.23 5.31
CA ASP A 137 -9.18 -10.65 5.59
C ASP A 137 -9.93 -11.35 4.45
N SER A 138 -11.01 -10.73 3.93
CA SER A 138 -11.77 -11.28 2.82
C SER A 138 -10.93 -11.40 1.54
N VAL A 139 -10.14 -10.37 1.23
CA VAL A 139 -9.29 -10.35 0.02
C VAL A 139 -8.12 -11.31 0.17
N ALA A 140 -7.48 -11.34 1.35
CA ALA A 140 -6.40 -12.27 1.66
C ALA A 140 -6.86 -13.73 1.48
N LEU A 141 -8.02 -14.10 2.03
CA LEU A 141 -8.52 -15.47 1.97
C LEU A 141 -8.77 -15.94 0.53
N ILE A 142 -9.39 -15.11 -0.31
CA ILE A 142 -9.65 -15.44 -1.74
C ILE A 142 -8.34 -15.58 -2.52
N ASN A 143 -7.26 -14.93 -2.07
CA ASN A 143 -5.93 -15.02 -2.66
C ASN A 143 -5.00 -16.03 -1.95
N GLY A 144 -5.55 -16.93 -1.12
CA GLY A 144 -4.79 -18.01 -0.47
C GLY A 144 -3.94 -17.57 0.72
N GLY A 145 -4.21 -16.40 1.28
CA GLY A 145 -3.59 -15.86 2.49
C GLY A 145 -4.28 -16.30 3.77
N HIS A 146 -3.94 -15.64 4.89
CA HIS A 146 -4.43 -15.97 6.23
C HIS A 146 -5.22 -14.81 6.83
N LEU A 147 -6.26 -15.13 7.60
CA LEU A 147 -6.93 -14.14 8.45
C LEU A 147 -5.96 -13.64 9.51
N PHE A 148 -6.10 -12.39 9.96
CA PHE A 148 -5.26 -11.85 11.04
C PHE A 148 -5.39 -12.62 12.38
N ASP A 149 -6.46 -13.41 12.54
CA ASP A 149 -6.82 -14.16 13.74
C ASP A 149 -6.80 -15.69 13.57
N ASP A 150 -6.34 -16.19 12.42
CA ASP A 150 -6.55 -17.58 11.98
C ASP A 150 -6.07 -18.63 13.00
N PHE A 151 -4.96 -18.35 13.69
CA PHE A 151 -4.32 -19.29 14.62
C PHE A 151 -4.13 -18.76 16.05
N ALA A 152 -4.35 -17.46 16.28
CA ALA A 152 -4.13 -16.84 17.60
C ALA A 152 -4.83 -15.46 17.72
N THR A 153 -6.13 -15.47 18.03
CA THR A 153 -7.00 -14.28 18.19
C THR A 153 -6.52 -13.31 19.28
N LEU A 154 -5.77 -13.79 20.27
CA LEU A 154 -5.29 -13.00 21.41
C LEU A 154 -3.86 -12.47 21.27
N TYR A 155 -3.24 -12.64 20.11
CA TYR A 155 -1.87 -12.16 19.88
C TYR A 155 -1.89 -10.84 19.09
N PRO A 156 -1.16 -9.81 19.54
CA PRO A 156 -0.97 -8.60 18.75
C PRO A 156 0.04 -8.83 17.61
N TYR A 157 0.21 -7.81 16.80
CA TYR A 157 1.22 -7.71 15.75
C TYR A 157 2.29 -6.71 16.14
N TRP A 158 3.55 -7.05 15.88
CA TRP A 158 4.64 -6.11 16.10
C TRP A 158 4.59 -4.95 15.13
N SER A 159 4.70 -3.74 15.67
CA SER A 159 5.01 -2.54 14.90
C SER A 159 6.53 -2.34 14.81
N SER A 160 7.04 -1.67 13.79
CA SER A 160 8.41 -1.14 13.75
C SER A 160 8.65 0.04 14.69
N THR A 161 7.61 0.58 15.32
CA THR A 161 7.70 1.73 16.21
C THR A 161 8.16 1.33 17.62
N GLU A 162 9.40 1.64 17.97
CA GLU A 162 9.90 1.53 19.34
C GLU A 162 9.25 2.58 20.26
N THR A 163 9.17 2.27 21.56
CA THR A 163 8.74 3.25 22.55
C THR A 163 9.55 4.55 22.42
N PRO A 164 8.91 5.74 22.49
CA PRO A 164 9.65 7.00 22.48
C PRO A 164 10.43 7.25 23.79
N SER A 165 10.27 6.37 24.79
CA SER A 165 10.98 6.47 26.07
C SER A 165 12.47 6.22 25.88
N THR A 166 13.28 7.20 26.26
CA THR A 166 14.75 7.11 26.28
C THR A 166 15.28 6.49 27.58
N ILE A 167 14.42 6.26 28.58
CA ILE A 167 14.79 5.73 29.91
C ILE A 167 14.41 4.25 30.04
N ASP A 168 13.33 3.81 29.37
CA ASP A 168 12.91 2.41 29.34
C ASP A 168 12.53 1.99 27.91
N TYR A 169 13.53 1.48 27.19
CA TYR A 169 13.41 0.93 25.84
C TYR A 169 13.18 -0.59 25.84
N ARG A 170 12.83 -1.21 26.97
CA ARG A 170 12.56 -2.67 27.00
C ARG A 170 11.29 -3.05 26.26
N ASN A 171 10.43 -2.05 25.99
CA ASN A 171 9.15 -2.21 25.35
C ASN A 171 9.10 -1.59 23.95
N THR A 172 8.18 -2.05 23.14
CA THR A 172 7.90 -1.53 21.79
C THR A 172 6.41 -1.64 21.50
N TYR A 173 5.91 -0.92 20.49
CA TYR A 173 4.49 -0.94 20.16
C TYR A 173 4.09 -2.25 19.48
N ALA A 174 2.96 -2.79 19.93
CA ALA A 174 2.24 -3.85 19.26
C ALA A 174 0.77 -3.46 19.13
N VAL A 175 0.10 -3.94 18.10
CA VAL A 175 -1.31 -3.58 17.81
C VAL A 175 -2.14 -4.85 17.68
N TYR A 176 -3.24 -4.92 18.42
CA TYR A 176 -4.18 -6.04 18.32
C TYR A 176 -5.07 -5.91 17.09
N PRO A 177 -5.54 -7.02 16.51
CA PRO A 177 -6.53 -7.00 15.44
C PRO A 177 -7.86 -6.30 15.79
N SER A 178 -8.16 -6.14 17.07
CA SER A 178 -9.24 -5.30 17.59
C SER A 178 -8.94 -3.79 17.53
N ASN A 179 -7.87 -3.39 16.84
CA ASN A 179 -7.37 -2.02 16.71
C ASN A 179 -6.99 -1.36 18.06
N PHE A 180 -6.43 -2.17 18.97
CA PHE A 180 -5.96 -1.70 20.27
C PHE A 180 -4.43 -1.72 20.33
N SER A 181 -3.82 -0.55 20.48
CA SER A 181 -2.37 -0.38 20.58
C SER A 181 -1.86 -0.47 22.01
N VAL A 182 -0.71 -1.13 22.18
CA VAL A 182 -0.10 -1.38 23.49
C VAL A 182 1.42 -1.33 23.41
N LEU A 183 2.06 -1.08 24.55
CA LEU A 183 3.47 -1.40 24.73
C LEU A 183 3.62 -2.85 25.21
N ARG A 184 4.62 -3.54 24.67
CA ARG A 184 4.98 -4.91 25.07
C ARG A 184 6.47 -5.09 25.14
N GLY A 185 6.90 -5.98 26.04
CA GLY A 185 8.31 -6.31 26.22
C GLY A 185 8.89 -6.98 24.98
N LYS A 186 10.06 -6.51 24.53
CA LYS A 186 10.82 -7.09 23.41
C LYS A 186 11.30 -8.53 23.66
N ILE A 187 11.16 -9.02 24.90
CA ILE A 187 11.39 -10.43 25.25
C ILE A 187 10.29 -11.36 24.75
N LEU A 188 9.09 -10.81 24.50
CA LEU A 188 7.93 -11.57 24.03
C LEU A 188 7.99 -11.78 22.51
N GLU A 189 7.26 -12.78 22.03
CA GLU A 189 7.16 -13.13 20.62
C GLU A 189 5.73 -12.90 20.13
N TYR A 190 5.59 -12.18 19.01
CA TYR A 190 4.30 -11.83 18.43
C TYR A 190 4.29 -11.97 16.91
N LYS A 191 3.09 -11.87 16.34
CA LYS A 191 2.84 -12.04 14.92
C LYS A 191 3.48 -10.92 14.10
N VAL A 192 3.84 -11.26 12.87
CA VAL A 192 4.48 -10.36 11.92
C VAL A 192 3.76 -10.47 10.59
N ARG A 193 3.28 -9.33 10.08
CA ARG A 193 2.77 -9.20 8.71
C ARG A 193 3.41 -7.97 8.09
N ALA A 194 4.02 -8.16 6.94
CA ALA A 194 4.78 -7.11 6.30
C ALA A 194 3.89 -6.14 5.50
N THR A 195 4.43 -4.96 5.27
CA THR A 195 3.87 -3.94 4.41
C THR A 195 4.88 -3.48 3.37
N ARG A 196 4.42 -2.95 2.25
CA ARG A 196 5.26 -2.32 1.24
C ARG A 196 4.59 -1.07 0.70
N SER A 197 5.38 -0.15 0.18
CA SER A 197 4.88 1.03 -0.49
C SER A 197 4.74 0.76 -1.99
N PHE A 198 3.84 1.49 -2.63
CA PHE A 198 3.83 1.58 -4.08
C PHE A 198 3.66 3.03 -4.49
N ARG A 199 4.13 3.31 -5.69
CA ARG A 199 3.85 4.56 -6.37
C ARG A 199 3.37 4.21 -7.76
N SER A 200 2.21 4.73 -8.14
CA SER A 200 1.88 4.74 -9.56
C SER A 200 2.99 5.50 -10.28
N PRO A 201 3.47 5.03 -11.44
CA PRO A 201 4.33 5.85 -12.27
C PRO A 201 3.65 7.20 -12.42
N ILE A 202 4.31 8.27 -11.98
CA ILE A 202 3.97 9.59 -12.47
C ILE A 202 4.21 9.45 -13.96
N ASN A 203 3.15 9.34 -14.75
CA ASN A 203 3.26 9.67 -16.15
C ASN A 203 3.72 11.11 -16.13
N SER A 204 5.03 11.29 -16.27
CA SER A 204 5.61 12.56 -16.60
C SER A 204 4.90 12.89 -17.90
N ILE A 205 3.93 13.80 -17.87
CA ILE A 205 3.34 14.34 -19.09
C ILE A 205 4.45 15.22 -19.66
N THR A 206 5.48 14.59 -20.22
CA THR A 206 6.54 15.27 -20.98
C THR A 206 6.15 15.42 -22.44
N ASN A 207 5.02 14.82 -22.86
CA ASN A 207 4.44 15.08 -24.16
C ASN A 207 3.10 15.80 -23.99
N ILE A 208 3.18 17.11 -23.79
CA ILE A 208 2.13 17.99 -24.33
C ILE A 208 2.31 17.93 -25.86
N GLU A 209 1.84 16.85 -26.47
CA GLU A 209 1.45 16.92 -27.87
C GLU A 209 0.11 17.64 -27.86
N THR A 210 0.14 18.92 -28.24
CA THR A 210 -1.05 19.68 -28.60
C THR A 210 -1.70 18.97 -29.79
N ASN A 211 -2.59 18.04 -29.52
CA ASN A 211 -3.30 17.32 -30.56
C ASN A 211 -4.44 18.22 -31.04
N GLU A 212 -4.17 19.04 -32.06
CA GLU A 212 -5.08 20.07 -32.60
C GLU A 212 -6.36 19.53 -33.29
N ASN A 213 -6.70 18.23 -33.16
CA ASN A 213 -7.82 17.63 -33.89
C ASN A 213 -8.76 16.78 -33.00
N LYS A 214 -9.22 17.32 -31.87
CA LYS A 214 -10.31 16.69 -31.10
C LYS A 214 -11.66 17.22 -31.56
N ILE A 215 -12.51 16.34 -32.11
CA ILE A 215 -13.87 16.68 -32.55
C ILE A 215 -14.83 16.43 -31.39
N VAL A 216 -15.70 17.39 -31.07
CA VAL A 216 -16.75 17.21 -30.06
C VAL A 216 -17.79 16.22 -30.58
N ILE A 217 -17.96 15.09 -29.88
CA ILE A 217 -19.03 14.12 -30.16
C ILE A 217 -20.31 14.52 -29.43
N LYS A 218 -20.21 14.86 -28.13
CA LYS A 218 -21.36 15.17 -27.28
C LYS A 218 -21.04 16.24 -26.26
N VAL A 219 -22.07 16.97 -25.84
CA VAL A 219 -22.01 18.00 -24.80
C VAL A 219 -23.10 17.70 -23.77
N PHE A 220 -22.72 17.69 -22.50
CA PHE A 220 -23.61 17.40 -21.38
C PHE A 220 -23.59 18.53 -20.35
N ASN A 221 -24.71 18.71 -19.64
CA ASN A 221 -24.73 19.52 -18.42
C ASN A 221 -24.18 18.72 -17.21
N LEU A 222 -24.05 19.37 -16.06
CA LEU A 222 -23.58 18.74 -14.82
C LEU A 222 -24.49 17.60 -14.30
N LEU A 223 -25.72 17.49 -14.82
CA LEU A 223 -26.66 16.42 -14.49
C LEU A 223 -26.56 15.24 -15.48
N GLY A 224 -25.62 15.28 -16.43
CA GLY A 224 -25.41 14.21 -17.41
C GLY A 224 -26.42 14.19 -18.56
N GLN A 225 -27.23 15.25 -18.72
CA GLN A 225 -28.18 15.37 -19.82
C GLN A 225 -27.51 16.08 -21.00
N GLU A 226 -27.79 15.60 -22.22
CA GLU A 226 -27.30 16.27 -23.44
C GLU A 226 -27.82 17.71 -23.47
N SER A 227 -26.90 18.64 -23.73
CA SER A 227 -27.15 20.07 -23.60
C SER A 227 -26.42 20.83 -24.69
N ILE A 228 -27.06 21.85 -25.23
CA ILE A 228 -26.46 22.77 -26.20
C ILE A 228 -25.64 23.81 -25.41
N PRO A 229 -24.51 24.30 -25.92
CA PRO A 229 -23.74 25.32 -25.22
C PRO A 229 -24.51 26.61 -24.94
N GLU A 230 -24.91 26.82 -23.69
CA GLU A 230 -25.53 28.05 -23.21
C GLU A 230 -24.53 28.94 -22.45
N PRO A 231 -24.61 30.28 -22.58
CA PRO A 231 -23.72 31.20 -21.87
C PRO A 231 -23.74 30.97 -20.35
N ASN A 232 -22.60 31.12 -19.70
CA ASN A 232 -22.40 30.94 -18.25
C ASN A 232 -22.78 29.56 -17.71
N THR A 233 -22.84 28.55 -18.57
CA THR A 233 -23.16 27.19 -18.15
C THR A 233 -21.90 26.35 -18.13
N ILE A 234 -21.75 25.55 -17.07
CA ILE A 234 -20.70 24.54 -16.98
C ILE A 234 -21.14 23.34 -17.80
N LEU A 235 -20.33 22.99 -18.79
CA LEU A 235 -20.60 21.90 -19.71
C LEU A 235 -19.44 20.92 -19.75
N ILE A 236 -19.79 19.68 -20.03
CA ILE A 236 -18.88 18.56 -20.16
C ILE A 236 -18.85 18.17 -21.63
N PHE A 237 -17.70 18.33 -22.28
CA PHE A 237 -17.47 18.03 -23.69
C PHE A 237 -16.81 16.66 -23.80
N LEU A 238 -17.44 15.75 -24.54
CA LEU A 238 -16.88 14.46 -24.90
C LEU A 238 -16.32 14.54 -26.32
N TYR A 239 -15.05 14.17 -26.49
CA TYR A 239 -14.36 14.23 -27.77
C TYR A 239 -14.20 12.87 -28.44
N SER A 240 -13.88 12.90 -29.74
CA SER A 240 -13.68 11.74 -30.60
C SER A 240 -12.58 10.78 -30.16
N ASP A 241 -11.64 11.26 -29.36
CA ASP A 241 -10.57 10.46 -28.76
C ASP A 241 -10.94 9.85 -27.39
N GLY A 242 -12.19 10.03 -26.94
CA GLY A 242 -12.69 9.57 -25.64
C GLY A 242 -12.34 10.49 -24.48
N SER A 243 -11.61 11.60 -24.72
CA SER A 243 -11.33 12.57 -23.67
C SER A 243 -12.56 13.40 -23.30
N VAL A 244 -12.57 13.88 -22.05
CA VAL A 244 -13.65 14.69 -21.50
C VAL A 244 -13.08 15.99 -20.94
N GLU A 245 -13.63 17.13 -21.36
CA GLU A 245 -13.25 18.44 -20.81
C GLU A 245 -14.44 19.14 -20.18
N LYS A 246 -14.22 19.71 -19.00
CA LYS A 246 -15.16 20.62 -18.35
C LYS A 246 -14.83 22.05 -18.77
N LYS A 247 -15.72 22.71 -19.51
CA LYS A 247 -15.56 24.12 -19.91
C LYS A 247 -16.76 24.93 -19.43
N ILE A 248 -16.49 26.19 -19.11
CA ILE A 248 -17.53 27.19 -18.94
C ILE A 248 -17.66 27.90 -20.27
N SER A 249 -18.86 27.92 -20.84
CA SER A 249 -19.14 28.71 -22.03
C SER A 249 -19.22 30.18 -21.61
N PHE A 250 -18.14 30.93 -21.83
CA PHE A 250 -18.14 32.39 -21.67
C PHE A 250 -18.50 33.01 -23.02
N LYS A 251 -19.31 34.07 -22.98
CA LYS A 251 -19.69 34.86 -24.16
C LYS A 251 -18.48 35.59 -24.74
#